data_AF-A0A3N1XVU6-F1
#
_entry.id   AF-A0A3N1XVU6-F1
#
_cell.length_a   1.000
_cell.length_b   1.000
_cell.length_c   1.000
_cell.angle_alpha   90.00
_cell.angle_beta   90.00
_cell.angle_gamma   90.00
#
_symmetry.space_group_name_H-M   'P 1'
#
loop_
_entity.id
_entity.type
_entity.pdbx_description
1 polymer ?
#
loop_
_entity_poly.entity_id
_entity_poly.type
_entity_poly.pdbx_seq_one_letter_code
_entity_poly.pdbx_strand_id
1 'polypeptide(L)'
;MKEKMSTIFRGNKNYYEEIKQYNMIDGILAIVLFLFHYVLYYFMGYLYLTRNIYLGEILNMTLVLITIWIVKLRKQKLSSIGITKYMLKQAIIMGCITGFLYLFFGAILPGIIQGRDWNSPLTILNKIFFFFIIIGFVEELIFRGFIQTRLHGLIHNEIGVTVIAGILFSLMHIPFQMALVGMSTFQYIYNNVITLLILIVWHIVFTFLYKKFNSIVTGTLFHGFMDMCSGLFR
;
A
#
# COMPACT_ATOMS: atom_id res chain seq x y z
N MET A 1 -6.22 34.74 4.35
CA MET A 1 -5.01 34.36 5.10
C MET A 1 -4.47 33.08 4.47
N LYS A 2 -3.41 33.15 3.64
CA LYS A 2 -2.83 31.95 3.00
C LYS A 2 -2.02 31.22 4.06
N GLU A 3 -2.58 30.14 4.58
CA GLU A 3 -1.92 29.28 5.55
C GLU A 3 -0.64 28.74 4.91
N LYS A 4 0.52 29.18 5.44
CA LYS A 4 1.82 28.60 5.13
C LYS A 4 1.84 27.21 5.78
N MET A 5 1.22 26.23 5.12
CA MET A 5 1.47 24.81 5.42
C MET A 5 2.98 24.59 5.35
N SER A 6 3.54 23.99 6.40
CA SER A 6 4.98 23.79 6.52
C SER A 6 5.53 23.12 5.26
N THR A 7 6.67 23.62 4.79
CA THR A 7 7.34 23.20 3.54
C THR A 7 7.66 21.70 3.49
N ILE A 8 7.60 21.00 4.62
CA ILE A 8 7.90 19.58 4.74
C ILE A 8 6.79 18.73 4.10
N PHE A 9 5.51 19.03 4.31
CA PHE A 9 4.39 18.25 3.74
C PHE A 9 3.97 18.70 2.34
N ARG A 10 4.66 19.67 1.75
CA ARG A 10 4.33 20.17 0.42
C ARG A 10 4.69 19.12 -0.63
N GLY A 11 3.66 18.49 -1.18
CA GLY A 11 3.81 17.53 -2.28
C GLY A 11 4.42 18.16 -3.54
N ASN A 12 4.84 17.29 -4.45
CA ASN A 12 5.33 17.67 -5.75
C ASN A 12 4.25 18.44 -6.53
N LYS A 13 4.64 19.42 -7.34
CA LYS A 13 3.69 20.18 -8.18
C LYS A 13 2.88 19.25 -9.10
N ASN A 14 3.51 18.23 -9.67
CA ASN A 14 2.87 17.25 -10.55
C ASN A 14 1.75 16.49 -9.83
N TYR A 15 1.96 16.12 -8.56
CA TYR A 15 0.92 15.49 -7.75
C TYR A 15 -0.33 16.39 -7.64
N TYR A 16 -0.13 17.67 -7.33
CA TYR A 16 -1.25 18.61 -7.19
C TYR A 16 -1.95 18.94 -8.52
N GLU A 17 -1.22 18.91 -9.64
CA GLU A 17 -1.81 19.05 -10.97
C GLU A 17 -2.64 17.80 -11.34
N GLU A 18 -2.15 16.61 -10.99
CA GLU A 18 -2.83 15.33 -11.27
C GLU A 18 -4.08 15.10 -10.42
N ILE A 19 -4.17 15.60 -9.18
CA ILE A 19 -5.40 15.40 -8.38
C ILE A 19 -6.54 16.34 -8.77
N LYS A 20 -6.24 17.48 -9.41
CA LYS A 20 -7.25 18.49 -9.80
C LYS A 20 -8.10 18.08 -10.99
N GLN A 21 -7.66 17.09 -11.76
CA GLN A 21 -8.38 16.58 -12.94
C GLN A 21 -9.45 15.53 -12.59
N TYR A 22 -9.46 15.00 -11.36
CA TYR A 22 -10.42 13.95 -10.99
C TYR A 22 -11.78 14.54 -10.65
N ASN A 23 -12.83 13.84 -11.09
CA ASN A 23 -14.21 14.20 -10.82
C ASN A 23 -14.90 13.13 -9.95
N MET A 24 -16.18 13.36 -9.64
CA MET A 24 -17.00 12.48 -8.80
C MET A 24 -16.97 11.01 -9.25
N ILE A 25 -16.97 10.75 -10.57
CA ILE A 25 -16.93 9.38 -11.11
C ILE A 25 -15.63 8.68 -10.72
N ASP A 26 -14.50 9.38 -10.80
CA ASP A 26 -13.20 8.80 -10.44
C ASP A 26 -13.15 8.43 -8.96
N GLY A 27 -13.73 9.27 -8.09
CA GLY A 27 -13.82 8.96 -6.66
C GLY A 27 -14.80 7.84 -6.33
N ILE A 28 -15.93 7.74 -7.03
CA ILE A 28 -16.84 6.58 -6.90
C ILE A 28 -16.11 5.29 -7.32
N LEU A 29 -15.37 5.31 -8.43
CA LEU A 29 -14.59 4.16 -8.89
C LEU A 29 -13.53 3.74 -7.87
N ALA A 30 -12.91 4.67 -7.16
CA ALA A 30 -11.99 4.36 -6.06
C ALA A 30 -12.68 3.60 -4.92
N ILE A 31 -13.88 4.03 -4.51
CA ILE A 31 -14.66 3.34 -3.48
C ILE A 31 -15.13 1.96 -3.97
N VAL A 32 -15.59 1.86 -5.23
CA VAL A 32 -15.99 0.58 -5.82
C VAL A 32 -14.83 -0.40 -5.88
N LEU A 33 -13.65 0.03 -6.30
CA LEU A 33 -12.44 -0.80 -6.32
C LEU A 33 -12.06 -1.27 -4.90
N PHE A 34 -12.13 -0.39 -3.91
CA PHE A 34 -11.89 -0.74 -2.51
C PHE A 34 -12.88 -1.80 -2.00
N LEU A 35 -14.18 -1.62 -2.23
CA LEU A 35 -15.20 -2.59 -1.80
C LEU A 35 -15.01 -3.93 -2.50
N PHE A 36 -14.68 -3.92 -3.78
CA PHE A 36 -14.36 -5.13 -4.53
C PHE A 36 -13.14 -5.86 -3.95
N HIS A 37 -12.05 -5.13 -3.66
CA HIS A 37 -10.88 -5.67 -2.96
C HIS A 37 -11.27 -6.29 -1.61
N TYR A 38 -12.01 -5.56 -0.77
CA TYR A 38 -12.45 -6.03 0.55
C TYR A 38 -13.20 -7.36 0.47
N VAL A 39 -14.13 -7.49 -0.49
CA VAL A 39 -14.91 -8.72 -0.72
C VAL A 39 -14.02 -9.86 -1.21
N LEU A 40 -13.11 -9.61 -2.16
CA LEU A 40 -12.18 -10.63 -2.66
C LEU A 40 -11.29 -11.20 -1.55
N TYR A 41 -10.79 -10.35 -0.67
CA TYR A 41 -9.94 -10.78 0.45
C TYR A 41 -10.71 -11.61 1.47
N TYR A 42 -12.00 -11.31 1.71
CA TYR A 42 -12.84 -12.17 2.54
C TYR A 42 -12.97 -13.57 1.95
N PHE A 43 -13.31 -13.67 0.66
CA PHE A 43 -13.44 -14.96 -0.02
C PHE A 43 -12.11 -15.72 -0.07
N MET A 44 -11.00 -15.03 -0.26
CA MET A 44 -9.68 -15.64 -0.18
C MET A 44 -9.42 -16.26 1.19
N GLY A 45 -9.72 -15.55 2.28
CA GLY A 45 -9.55 -16.07 3.64
C GLY A 45 -10.46 -17.27 3.92
N TYR A 46 -11.71 -17.22 3.46
CA TYR A 46 -12.65 -18.33 3.56
C TYR A 46 -12.20 -19.58 2.78
N LEU A 47 -11.71 -19.40 1.54
CA LEU A 47 -11.18 -20.50 0.72
C LEU A 47 -9.91 -21.10 1.33
N TYR A 48 -9.05 -20.27 1.91
CA TYR A 48 -7.87 -20.74 2.62
C TYR A 48 -8.28 -21.57 3.84
N LEU A 49 -9.24 -21.09 4.66
CA LEU A 49 -9.73 -21.84 5.81
C LEU A 49 -10.38 -23.18 5.43
N THR A 50 -11.23 -23.18 4.40
CA THR A 50 -12.06 -24.35 4.06
C THR A 50 -11.38 -25.36 3.14
N ARG A 51 -10.42 -24.92 2.32
CA ARG A 51 -9.79 -25.74 1.28
C ARG A 51 -8.27 -25.67 1.28
N ASN A 52 -7.66 -24.89 2.17
CA ASN A 52 -6.21 -24.64 2.20
C ASN A 52 -5.67 -24.09 0.86
N ILE A 53 -6.49 -23.31 0.14
CA ILE A 53 -6.11 -22.69 -1.13
C ILE A 53 -5.83 -21.20 -0.88
N TYR A 54 -4.58 -20.79 -1.07
CA TYR A 54 -4.17 -19.39 -1.02
C TYR A 54 -4.16 -18.79 -2.44
N LEU A 55 -4.86 -17.67 -2.62
CA LEU A 55 -5.02 -17.01 -3.93
C LEU A 55 -4.38 -15.61 -3.98
N GLY A 56 -3.53 -15.26 -3.01
CA GLY A 56 -3.03 -13.89 -2.82
C GLY A 56 -2.32 -13.34 -4.04
N GLU A 57 -1.42 -14.11 -4.65
CA GLU A 57 -0.67 -13.71 -5.84
C GLU A 57 -1.60 -13.39 -7.01
N ILE A 58 -2.56 -14.28 -7.27
CA ILE A 58 -3.48 -14.17 -8.40
C ILE A 58 -4.43 -12.99 -8.19
N LEU A 59 -5.01 -12.85 -7.00
CA LEU A 59 -5.96 -11.77 -6.70
C LEU A 59 -5.27 -10.40 -6.72
N ASN A 60 -4.06 -10.29 -6.17
CA ASN A 60 -3.31 -9.04 -6.15
C ASN A 60 -2.94 -8.58 -7.57
N MET A 61 -2.45 -9.50 -8.40
CA MET A 61 -2.18 -9.18 -9.81
C MET A 61 -3.45 -8.86 -10.59
N THR A 62 -4.57 -9.53 -10.29
CA THR A 62 -5.87 -9.22 -10.89
C THR A 62 -6.32 -7.80 -10.53
N LEU A 63 -6.17 -7.38 -9.27
CA LEU A 63 -6.49 -6.03 -8.81
C LEU A 63 -5.61 -4.97 -9.49
N VAL A 64 -4.33 -5.24 -9.73
CA VAL A 64 -3.46 -4.38 -10.54
C VAL A 64 -3.99 -4.24 -11.96
N LEU A 65 -4.35 -5.34 -12.60
CA LEU A 65 -4.87 -5.33 -13.97
C LEU A 65 -6.20 -4.55 -14.06
N ILE A 66 -7.11 -4.76 -13.11
CA ILE A 66 -8.37 -3.99 -13.01
C ILE A 66 -8.08 -2.50 -12.83
N THR A 67 -7.14 -2.15 -11.95
CA THR A 67 -6.74 -0.76 -11.72
C THR A 67 -6.23 -0.10 -13.01
N ILE A 68 -5.32 -0.77 -13.71
CA ILE A 68 -4.78 -0.30 -15.00
C ILE A 68 -5.90 -0.20 -16.04
N TRP A 69 -6.79 -1.18 -16.09
CA TRP A 69 -7.92 -1.18 -17.02
C TRP A 69 -8.85 0.00 -16.78
N ILE A 70 -9.20 0.30 -15.52
CA ILE A 70 -10.01 1.49 -15.17
C ILE A 70 -9.29 2.76 -15.62
N VAL A 71 -7.99 2.90 -15.36
CA VAL A 71 -7.19 4.06 -15.82
C VAL A 71 -7.27 4.22 -17.35
N LYS A 72 -7.17 3.12 -18.10
CA LYS A 72 -7.28 3.15 -19.58
C LYS A 72 -8.68 3.49 -20.05
N LEU A 73 -9.73 2.95 -19.42
CA LEU A 73 -11.13 3.29 -19.72
C LEU A 73 -11.42 4.77 -19.49
N ARG A 74 -10.84 5.35 -18.42
CA ARG A 74 -10.92 6.78 -18.11
C ARG A 74 -10.02 7.65 -19.00
N LYS A 75 -9.31 7.05 -19.97
CA LYS A 75 -8.34 7.71 -20.87
C LYS A 75 -7.25 8.47 -20.10
N GLN A 76 -6.90 7.99 -18.91
CA GLN A 76 -5.87 8.57 -18.05
C GLN A 76 -4.50 7.93 -18.35
N LYS A 77 -3.42 8.67 -18.07
CA LYS A 77 -2.04 8.18 -18.25
C LYS A 77 -1.64 7.27 -17.08
N LEU A 78 -0.73 6.33 -17.30
CA LEU A 78 -0.19 5.50 -16.21
C LEU A 78 0.59 6.33 -15.16
N SER A 79 1.09 7.50 -15.53
CA SER A 79 1.67 8.44 -14.58
C SER A 79 0.67 8.89 -13.49
N SER A 80 -0.64 8.89 -13.80
CA SER A 80 -1.72 9.24 -12.86
C SER A 80 -1.91 8.24 -11.72
N ILE A 81 -1.25 7.08 -11.80
CA ILE A 81 -1.16 6.08 -10.73
C ILE A 81 0.30 5.89 -10.25
N GLY A 82 1.15 6.88 -10.49
CA GLY A 82 2.54 6.91 -10.03
C GLY A 82 3.53 6.06 -10.82
N ILE A 83 3.12 5.46 -11.95
CA ILE A 83 4.04 4.80 -12.88
C ILE A 83 4.65 5.88 -13.78
N THR A 84 5.78 6.42 -13.35
CA THR A 84 6.46 7.53 -14.03
C THR A 84 7.98 7.42 -13.91
N LYS A 85 8.69 8.02 -14.87
CA LYS A 85 10.15 8.20 -14.81
C LYS A 85 10.55 9.47 -14.05
N TYR A 86 9.58 10.31 -13.69
CA TYR A 86 9.82 11.55 -12.96
C TYR A 86 10.44 11.26 -11.60
N MET A 87 11.58 11.90 -11.30
CA MET A 87 12.37 11.70 -10.08
C MET A 87 12.70 10.23 -9.75
N LEU A 88 12.72 9.34 -10.74
CA LEU A 88 12.85 7.89 -10.52
C LEU A 88 14.14 7.53 -9.78
N LYS A 89 15.26 8.16 -10.13
CA LYS A 89 16.54 7.94 -9.44
C LYS A 89 16.44 8.30 -7.95
N GLN A 90 15.87 9.46 -7.63
CA GLN A 90 15.68 9.92 -6.25
C GLN A 90 14.70 9.02 -5.50
N ALA A 91 13.63 8.58 -6.16
CA ALA A 91 12.65 7.65 -5.61
C ALA A 91 13.28 6.30 -5.23
N ILE A 92 14.08 5.73 -6.14
CA ILE A 92 14.82 4.47 -5.89
C ILE A 92 15.81 4.65 -4.74
N ILE A 93 16.66 5.68 -4.78
CA ILE A 93 17.66 5.91 -3.73
C ILE A 93 16.98 6.06 -2.37
N MET A 94 15.93 6.87 -2.30
CA MET A 94 15.23 7.10 -1.03
C MET A 94 14.54 5.84 -0.52
N GLY A 95 13.80 5.11 -1.36
CA GLY A 95 13.13 3.88 -0.96
C GLY A 95 14.11 2.80 -0.51
N CYS A 96 15.24 2.63 -1.21
CA CYS A 96 16.29 1.69 -0.83
C CYS A 96 16.98 2.09 0.48
N ILE A 97 17.36 3.36 0.67
CA ILE A 97 18.04 3.80 1.89
C ILE A 97 17.11 3.66 3.10
N THR A 98 15.88 4.19 3.03
CA THR A 98 14.96 4.12 4.18
C THR A 98 14.51 2.70 4.46
N GLY A 99 14.29 1.90 3.42
CA GLY A 99 13.93 0.48 3.54
C GLY A 99 15.05 -0.35 4.13
N PHE A 100 16.27 -0.21 3.62
CA PHE A 100 17.41 -0.92 4.17
C PHE A 100 17.68 -0.55 5.63
N LEU A 101 17.61 0.73 5.99
CA LEU A 101 17.75 1.15 7.40
C LEU A 101 16.69 0.49 8.29
N TYR A 102 15.43 0.47 7.84
CA TYR A 102 14.36 -0.19 8.58
C TYR A 102 14.60 -1.70 8.72
N LEU A 103 14.96 -2.38 7.63
CA LEU A 103 15.29 -3.81 7.63
C LEU A 103 16.49 -4.12 8.53
N PHE A 104 17.52 -3.28 8.48
CA PHE A 104 18.75 -3.45 9.23
C PHE A 104 18.49 -3.39 10.74
N PHE A 105 17.85 -2.32 11.20
CA PHE A 105 17.55 -2.15 12.63
C PHE A 105 16.38 -3.00 13.12
N GLY A 106 15.41 -3.30 12.24
CA GLY A 106 14.21 -4.06 12.58
C GLY A 106 14.41 -5.58 12.58
N ALA A 107 15.33 -6.11 11.77
CA ALA A 107 15.49 -7.56 11.62
C ALA A 107 16.95 -8.04 11.59
N ILE A 108 17.82 -7.45 10.76
CA ILE A 108 19.20 -7.96 10.58
C ILE A 108 19.99 -7.89 11.87
N LEU A 109 20.10 -6.69 12.46
CA LEU A 109 20.88 -6.48 13.68
C LEU A 109 20.31 -7.30 14.87
N PRO A 110 19.00 -7.26 15.17
CA PRO A 110 18.44 -8.13 16.21
C PRO A 110 18.60 -9.63 15.91
N GLY A 111 18.50 -10.04 14.65
CA GLY A 111 18.66 -11.44 14.24
C GLY A 111 20.06 -11.98 14.47
N ILE A 112 21.08 -11.19 14.14
CA ILE A 112 22.48 -11.54 14.42
C ILE A 112 22.73 -11.60 15.93
N ILE A 113 22.25 -10.61 16.70
CA ILE A 113 22.43 -10.58 18.17
C ILE A 113 21.78 -11.80 18.83
N GLN A 114 20.62 -12.24 18.34
CA GLN A 114 19.90 -13.40 18.84
C GLN A 114 20.43 -14.74 18.31
N GLY A 115 21.43 -14.73 17.41
CA GLY A 115 21.96 -15.94 16.79
C GLY A 115 20.94 -16.71 15.94
N ARG A 116 19.99 -16.01 15.30
CA ARG A 116 18.96 -16.65 14.46
C ARG A 116 19.56 -17.20 13.17
N ASP A 117 19.01 -18.32 12.71
CA ASP A 117 19.43 -18.94 11.46
C ASP A 117 18.84 -18.21 10.25
N TRP A 118 19.63 -18.09 9.18
CA TRP A 118 19.14 -17.55 7.92
C TRP A 118 18.20 -18.53 7.23
N ASN A 119 17.16 -18.01 6.57
CA ASN A 119 16.44 -18.78 5.57
C ASN A 119 17.35 -19.16 4.40
N SER A 120 16.98 -20.21 3.67
CA SER A 120 17.71 -20.60 2.46
C SER A 120 17.69 -19.47 1.41
N PRO A 121 18.73 -19.36 0.54
CA PRO A 121 18.76 -18.34 -0.51
C PRO A 121 17.51 -18.36 -1.41
N LEU A 122 16.99 -19.54 -1.73
CA LEU A 122 15.78 -19.69 -2.53
C LEU A 122 14.54 -19.15 -1.81
N THR A 123 14.39 -19.44 -0.51
CA THR A 123 13.29 -18.90 0.31
C THR A 123 13.37 -17.38 0.39
N ILE A 124 14.57 -16.83 0.60
CA ILE A 124 14.78 -15.38 0.63
C ILE A 124 14.40 -14.75 -0.73
N LEU A 125 14.84 -15.33 -1.84
CA LEU A 125 14.52 -14.83 -3.18
C LEU A 125 13.01 -14.85 -3.45
N ASN A 126 12.32 -15.93 -3.07
CA ASN A 126 10.87 -16.03 -3.19
C ASN A 126 10.16 -14.96 -2.35
N LYS A 127 10.62 -14.71 -1.11
CA LYS A 127 10.08 -13.65 -0.25
C LYS A 127 10.36 -12.25 -0.80
N ILE A 128 11.51 -12.00 -1.41
CA ILE A 128 11.79 -10.73 -2.10
C ILE A 128 10.77 -10.51 -3.21
N PHE A 129 10.55 -11.50 -4.08
CA PHE A 129 9.54 -11.36 -5.15
C PHE A 129 8.14 -11.11 -4.56
N PHE A 130 7.74 -11.90 -3.58
CA PHE A 130 6.43 -11.79 -2.96
C PHE A 130 6.22 -10.43 -2.27
N PHE A 131 7.12 -10.01 -1.40
CA PHE A 131 6.96 -8.76 -0.64
C PHE A 131 7.13 -7.51 -1.49
N PHE A 132 8.05 -7.49 -2.46
CA PHE A 132 8.21 -6.29 -3.30
C PHE A 132 7.16 -6.19 -4.41
N ILE A 133 6.80 -7.30 -5.05
CA ILE A 133 5.94 -7.28 -6.24
C ILE A 133 4.49 -7.59 -5.89
N ILE A 134 4.25 -8.66 -5.13
CA ILE A 134 2.88 -9.12 -4.84
C ILE A 134 2.22 -8.29 -3.74
N ILE A 135 3.00 -7.76 -2.78
CA ILE A 135 2.45 -6.92 -1.71
C ILE A 135 2.80 -5.44 -1.94
N GLY A 136 4.07 -5.07 -1.80
CA GLY A 136 4.52 -3.68 -1.85
C GLY A 136 4.09 -2.92 -3.10
N PHE A 137 4.34 -3.47 -4.29
CA PHE A 137 3.95 -2.82 -5.54
C PHE A 137 2.43 -2.71 -5.69
N VAL A 138 1.71 -3.80 -5.42
CA VAL A 138 0.25 -3.88 -5.57
C VAL A 138 -0.45 -2.88 -4.66
N GLU A 139 -0.10 -2.86 -3.38
CA GLU A 139 -0.73 -1.96 -2.41
C GLU A 139 -0.41 -0.49 -2.69
N GLU A 140 0.83 -0.17 -3.08
CA GLU A 140 1.20 1.20 -3.45
C GLU A 140 0.47 1.66 -4.71
N LEU A 141 0.36 0.81 -5.74
CA LEU A 141 -0.36 1.13 -6.97
C LEU A 141 -1.85 1.39 -6.69
N ILE A 142 -2.49 0.49 -5.94
CA ILE A 142 -3.93 0.55 -5.68
C ILE A 142 -4.26 1.69 -4.71
N PHE A 143 -3.58 1.77 -3.57
CA PHE A 143 -3.95 2.76 -2.55
C PHE A 143 -3.35 4.14 -2.80
N ARG A 144 -2.03 4.22 -3.05
CA ARG A 144 -1.35 5.51 -3.22
C ARG A 144 -1.56 6.04 -4.64
N GLY A 145 -1.39 5.17 -5.63
CA GLY A 145 -1.58 5.51 -7.03
C GLY A 145 -3.04 5.77 -7.40
N PHE A 146 -3.97 4.90 -6.99
CA PHE A 146 -5.36 4.96 -7.47
C PHE A 146 -6.37 5.52 -6.45
N ILE A 147 -6.62 4.83 -5.34
CA ILE A 147 -7.70 5.14 -4.39
C ILE A 147 -7.52 6.54 -3.79
N GLN A 148 -6.37 6.80 -3.15
CA GLN A 148 -6.12 8.07 -2.47
C GLN A 148 -6.19 9.26 -3.42
N THR A 149 -5.60 9.15 -4.61
CA THR A 149 -5.59 10.27 -5.57
C THR A 149 -6.98 10.58 -6.10
N ARG A 150 -7.81 9.55 -6.35
CA ARG A 150 -9.14 9.71 -6.95
C ARG A 150 -10.23 10.06 -5.94
N LEU A 151 -10.01 9.80 -4.65
CA LEU A 151 -10.87 10.33 -3.58
C LEU A 151 -10.96 11.86 -3.60
N HIS A 152 -9.99 12.57 -4.20
CA HIS A 152 -10.10 14.01 -4.42
C HIS A 152 -11.28 14.43 -5.31
N GLY A 153 -11.82 13.52 -6.12
CA GLY A 153 -13.06 13.75 -6.87
C GLY A 153 -14.32 13.81 -6.00
N LEU A 154 -14.25 13.37 -4.74
CA LEU A 154 -15.33 13.43 -3.76
C LEU A 154 -15.03 14.41 -2.61
N ILE A 155 -13.75 14.56 -2.25
CA ILE A 155 -13.32 15.33 -1.08
C ILE A 155 -12.23 16.31 -1.52
N HIS A 156 -12.52 17.61 -1.43
CA HIS A 156 -11.55 18.64 -1.83
C HIS A 156 -10.42 18.86 -0.80
N ASN A 157 -10.64 18.46 0.46
CA ASN A 157 -9.67 18.65 1.54
C ASN A 157 -8.59 17.54 1.54
N GLU A 158 -7.32 17.93 1.42
CA GLU A 158 -6.19 17.00 1.34
C GLU A 158 -5.98 16.16 2.61
N ILE A 159 -6.16 16.77 3.79
CA ILE A 159 -6.04 16.08 5.07
C ILE A 159 -7.18 15.05 5.18
N GLY A 160 -8.41 15.45 4.85
CA GLY A 160 -9.59 14.58 4.83
C GLY A 160 -9.40 13.37 3.91
N VAL A 161 -8.88 13.57 2.69
CA VAL A 161 -8.55 12.47 1.78
C VAL A 161 -7.49 11.55 2.39
N THR A 162 -6.43 12.11 2.97
CA THR A 162 -5.34 11.31 3.57
C THR A 162 -5.84 10.47 4.74
N VAL A 163 -6.67 11.05 5.62
CA VAL A 163 -7.26 10.35 6.76
C VAL A 163 -8.21 9.24 6.29
N ILE A 164 -9.11 9.54 5.36
CA ILE A 164 -10.08 8.57 4.84
C ILE A 164 -9.36 7.44 4.11
N ALA A 165 -8.40 7.74 3.23
CA ALA A 165 -7.60 6.73 2.56
C ALA A 165 -6.80 5.87 3.54
N GLY A 166 -6.30 6.44 4.65
CA GLY A 166 -5.64 5.70 5.72
C GLY A 166 -6.59 4.74 6.45
N ILE A 167 -7.82 5.18 6.75
CA ILE A 167 -8.84 4.32 7.32
C ILE A 167 -9.17 3.18 6.35
N LEU A 168 -9.40 3.46 5.07
CA LEU A 168 -9.65 2.43 4.06
C LEU A 168 -8.48 1.45 3.95
N PHE A 169 -7.25 1.95 3.97
CA PHE A 169 -6.04 1.11 3.96
C PHE A 169 -6.00 0.18 5.17
N SER A 170 -6.29 0.67 6.37
CA SER A 170 -6.38 -0.16 7.57
C SER A 170 -7.50 -1.22 7.45
N LEU A 171 -8.69 -0.81 6.99
CA LEU A 171 -9.84 -1.71 6.83
C LEU A 171 -9.59 -2.83 5.81
N MET A 172 -8.77 -2.61 4.79
CA MET A 172 -8.48 -3.63 3.77
C MET A 172 -7.74 -4.86 4.31
N HIS A 173 -7.09 -4.74 5.48
CA HIS A 173 -6.35 -5.83 6.13
C HIS A 173 -7.26 -6.77 6.94
N ILE A 174 -8.51 -6.36 7.20
CA ILE A 174 -9.45 -7.10 8.05
C ILE A 174 -10.04 -8.36 7.35
N PRO A 175 -10.52 -8.30 6.10
CA PRO A 175 -11.38 -9.35 5.53
C PRO A 175 -10.76 -10.74 5.49
N PHE A 176 -9.50 -10.83 5.06
CA PHE A 176 -8.79 -12.09 4.98
C PHE A 176 -8.63 -12.72 6.37
N GLN A 177 -8.13 -11.92 7.32
CA GLN A 177 -7.84 -12.39 8.67
C GLN A 177 -9.13 -12.76 9.40
N MET A 178 -10.18 -11.92 9.33
CA MET A 178 -11.46 -12.21 9.99
C MET A 178 -12.11 -13.49 9.44
N ALA A 179 -12.02 -13.74 8.13
CA ALA A 179 -12.52 -14.98 7.53
C ALA A 179 -11.71 -16.20 7.98
N LEU A 180 -10.38 -16.05 8.07
CA LEU A 180 -9.47 -17.12 8.46
C LEU A 180 -9.66 -17.58 9.91
N VAL A 181 -9.96 -16.65 10.84
CA VAL A 181 -10.19 -16.95 12.26
C VAL A 181 -11.68 -17.06 12.63
N GLY A 182 -12.59 -16.92 11.67
CA GLY A 182 -14.04 -17.00 11.91
C GLY A 182 -14.59 -15.90 12.82
N MET A 183 -13.95 -14.73 12.86
CA MET A 183 -14.39 -13.60 13.70
C MET A 183 -15.31 -12.65 12.94
N SER A 184 -16.22 -12.00 13.66
CA SER A 184 -16.95 -10.84 13.12
C SER A 184 -16.00 -9.65 12.93
N THR A 185 -16.37 -8.72 12.05
CA THR A 185 -15.60 -7.49 11.81
C THR A 185 -15.35 -6.69 13.09
N PHE A 186 -16.38 -6.52 13.94
CA PHE A 186 -16.25 -5.77 15.20
C PHE A 186 -15.32 -6.46 16.20
N GLN A 187 -15.41 -7.78 16.32
CA GLN A 187 -14.53 -8.55 17.18
C GLN A 187 -13.08 -8.45 16.71
N TYR A 188 -12.84 -8.55 15.40
CA TYR A 188 -11.50 -8.39 14.84
C TYR A 188 -10.93 -6.99 15.11
N ILE A 189 -11.72 -5.93 14.90
CA ILE A 189 -11.32 -4.54 15.18
C ILE A 189 -10.97 -4.37 16.66
N TYR A 190 -11.82 -4.83 17.58
CA TYR A 190 -11.60 -4.72 19.01
C TYR A 190 -10.28 -5.39 19.43
N ASN A 191 -10.02 -6.59 18.92
CA ASN A 191 -8.81 -7.35 19.24
C ASN A 191 -7.53 -6.79 18.60
N ASN A 192 -7.63 -5.99 17.53
CA ASN A 192 -6.48 -5.55 16.73
C ASN A 192 -6.39 -4.02 16.59
N VAL A 193 -7.03 -3.26 17.48
CA VAL A 193 -7.13 -1.79 17.36
C VAL A 193 -5.77 -1.10 17.23
N ILE A 194 -4.77 -1.55 17.99
CA ILE A 194 -3.42 -0.98 17.94
C ILE A 194 -2.78 -1.21 16.56
N THR A 195 -2.85 -2.43 16.03
CA THR A 195 -2.35 -2.77 14.70
C THR A 195 -3.06 -1.94 13.62
N LEU A 196 -4.38 -1.82 13.71
CA LEU A 196 -5.17 -1.02 12.77
C LEU A 196 -4.80 0.46 12.80
N LEU A 197 -4.51 1.03 13.98
CA LEU A 197 -4.04 2.40 14.13
C LEU A 197 -2.62 2.58 13.55
N ILE A 198 -1.72 1.61 13.77
CA ILE A 198 -0.38 1.62 13.20
C ILE A 198 -0.43 1.60 11.67
N LEU A 199 -1.36 0.84 11.06
CA LEU A 199 -1.56 0.83 9.60
C LEU A 199 -1.97 2.21 9.05
N ILE A 200 -2.77 2.98 9.81
CA ILE A 200 -3.12 4.36 9.43
C ILE A 200 -1.87 5.27 9.49
N VAL A 201 -1.02 5.10 10.50
CA VAL A 201 0.24 5.85 10.61
C VAL A 201 1.16 5.52 9.44
N TRP A 202 1.31 4.24 9.10
CA TRP A 202 2.08 3.83 7.93
C TRP A 202 1.51 4.39 6.64
N HIS A 203 0.19 4.41 6.48
CA HIS A 203 -0.44 5.05 5.34
C HIS A 203 0.01 6.50 5.19
N ILE A 204 0.01 7.29 6.27
CA ILE A 204 0.46 8.69 6.24
C ILE A 204 1.93 8.80 5.77
N VAL A 205 2.80 7.90 6.24
CA VAL A 205 4.20 7.85 5.79
C VAL A 205 4.28 7.56 4.29
N PHE A 206 3.56 6.57 3.79
CA PHE A 206 3.54 6.24 2.36
C PHE A 206 2.89 7.34 1.52
N THR A 207 1.86 8.01 2.02
CA THR A 207 1.27 9.21 1.40
C THR A 207 2.31 10.31 1.25
N PHE A 208 3.11 10.56 2.29
CA PHE A 208 4.17 11.55 2.24
C PHE A 208 5.22 11.19 1.18
N LEU A 209 5.68 9.94 1.13
CA LEU A 209 6.63 9.46 0.13
C LEU A 209 6.06 9.62 -1.28
N TYR A 210 4.82 9.18 -1.50
CA TYR A 210 4.14 9.30 -2.80
C TYR A 210 4.03 10.76 -3.23
N LYS A 211 3.54 11.65 -2.35
CA LYS A 211 3.41 13.09 -2.66
C LYS A 211 4.75 13.72 -2.99
N LYS A 212 5.83 13.34 -2.31
CA LYS A 212 7.16 13.92 -2.51
C LYS A 212 7.77 13.57 -3.88
N PHE A 213 7.60 12.32 -4.33
CA PHE A 213 8.21 11.83 -5.57
C PHE A 213 7.23 11.73 -6.76
N ASN A 214 5.92 11.89 -6.50
CA ASN A 214 4.84 11.57 -7.43
C ASN A 214 5.02 10.21 -8.12
N SER A 215 5.44 9.22 -7.34
CA SER A 215 5.80 7.89 -7.82
C SER A 215 5.55 6.86 -6.74
N ILE A 216 5.06 5.69 -7.14
CA ILE A 216 4.89 4.56 -6.23
C ILE A 216 6.21 3.87 -5.88
N VAL A 217 7.28 4.09 -6.66
CA VAL A 217 8.54 3.33 -6.54
C VAL A 217 9.17 3.46 -5.16
N THR A 218 9.18 4.66 -4.57
CA THR A 218 9.72 4.89 -3.23
C THR A 218 8.97 4.06 -2.19
N GLY A 219 7.63 4.10 -2.24
CA GLY A 219 6.77 3.35 -1.33
C GLY A 219 6.94 1.85 -1.52
N THR A 220 6.96 1.38 -2.78
CA THR A 220 7.10 -0.05 -3.11
C THR A 220 8.39 -0.64 -2.56
N LEU A 221 9.51 0.06 -2.75
CA LEU A 221 10.80 -0.39 -2.23
C LEU A 221 10.81 -0.37 -0.71
N PHE A 222 10.37 0.73 -0.10
CA PHE A 222 10.32 0.87 1.35
C PHE A 222 9.46 -0.22 2.00
N HIS A 223 8.26 -0.45 1.46
CA HIS A 223 7.32 -1.46 1.92
C HIS A 223 7.88 -2.88 1.77
N GLY A 224 8.45 -3.22 0.61
CA GLY A 224 9.07 -4.54 0.41
C GLY A 224 10.20 -4.82 1.42
N PHE A 225 11.02 -3.82 1.74
CA PHE A 225 12.02 -3.95 2.81
C PHE A 225 11.40 -4.11 4.20
N MET A 226 10.32 -3.40 4.51
CA MET A 226 9.61 -3.56 5.78
C MET A 226 9.09 -4.98 5.97
N ASP A 227 8.45 -5.55 4.95
CA ASP A 227 7.89 -6.90 5.02
C ASP A 227 8.99 -7.98 5.11
N MET A 228 10.12 -7.73 4.44
CA MET A 228 11.32 -8.57 4.54
C MET A 228 11.86 -8.71 5.97
N CYS A 229 11.48 -7.85 6.93
CA CYS A 229 11.83 -8.03 8.33
C CYS A 229 11.38 -9.39 8.88
N SER A 230 10.24 -9.90 8.41
CA SER A 230 9.72 -11.24 8.74
C SER A 230 10.31 -12.35 7.86
N GLY A 231 11.10 -11.98 6.85
CA GLY A 231 11.49 -12.86 5.77
C GLY A 231 12.88 -13.48 5.87
N LEU A 232 13.82 -12.82 6.55
CA LEU A 232 15.24 -13.16 6.49
C LEU A 232 15.64 -14.38 7.31
N PHE A 233 15.10 -14.51 8.52
CA PHE A 233 15.51 -15.52 9.50
C PHE A 233 14.44 -16.61 9.68
N ARG A 234 14.84 -17.77 10.18
CA ARG A 234 13.98 -18.89 10.60
C ARG A 234 14.29 -19.30 12.04
#